data_AF-A0A8S0FMP8-F1
#
_entry.id   AF-A0A8S0FMP8-F1
#
_cell.length_a   1.000
_cell.length_b   1.000
_cell.length_c   1.000
_cell.angle_alpha   90.00
_cell.angle_beta   90.00
_cell.angle_gamma   90.00
#
_symmetry.space_group_name_H-M   'P 1'
#
loop_
_entity.id
_entity.type
_entity.pdbx_description
1 polymer ?
#
loop_
_entity_poly.entity_id
_entity_poly.type
_entity_poly.pdbx_seq_one_letter_code
_entity_poly.pdbx_strand_id
1 'polypeptide(L)'
;MVDKKYVPELCDDIAPGLNEVGVMLPANPLQHLLLQELQCPLVMTSGNLSGKPPAISNEQALADLQGIADGFLIHNRDIVQRMDDSVVRESGEMLRRSRGYVPDALALPPGFKNVPPVLCLGADLKNTFCLVRGEQAVLSQHLGDLSDDGIQMQWREALRLIPFSPIRKTSTISLRNTLCMTRIRAMSPASGRAK
;
A
#
# COMPACT_ATOMS: atom_id res chain seq x y z
N MET A 1 8.59 -6.65 -12.66
CA MET A 1 9.73 -6.01 -13.33
C MET A 1 10.29 -7.02 -14.30
N VAL A 2 10.41 -6.64 -15.57
CA VAL A 2 10.99 -7.45 -16.65
C VAL A 2 12.05 -6.62 -17.38
N ASP A 3 12.98 -7.28 -18.07
CA ASP A 3 13.97 -6.61 -18.92
C ASP A 3 13.28 -5.88 -20.10
N LYS A 4 13.67 -4.62 -20.35
CA LYS A 4 13.08 -3.76 -21.39
C LYS A 4 13.15 -4.36 -22.78
N LYS A 5 14.14 -5.23 -23.06
CA LYS A 5 14.27 -5.88 -24.37
C LYS A 5 13.05 -6.72 -24.77
N TYR A 6 12.25 -7.16 -23.81
CA TYR A 6 11.04 -7.95 -24.06
C TYR A 6 9.81 -7.11 -24.42
N VAL A 7 9.90 -5.79 -24.29
CA VAL A 7 8.79 -4.85 -24.57
C VAL A 7 9.27 -3.69 -25.45
N PRO A 8 9.75 -3.98 -26.69
CA PRO A 8 10.34 -2.98 -27.58
C PRO A 8 9.33 -1.94 -28.10
N GLU A 9 8.03 -2.20 -27.94
CA GLU A 9 6.94 -1.28 -28.33
C GLU A 9 6.86 -0.04 -27.43
N LEU A 10 7.46 -0.09 -26.24
CA LEU A 10 7.45 1.02 -25.30
C LEU A 10 8.39 2.14 -25.74
N CYS A 11 7.98 3.39 -25.53
CA CYS A 11 8.86 4.53 -25.75
C CYS A 11 10.01 4.54 -24.71
N ASP A 12 11.13 5.19 -25.08
CA ASP A 12 12.34 5.23 -24.25
C ASP A 12 12.10 5.90 -22.88
N ASP A 13 11.12 6.80 -22.82
CA ASP A 13 10.80 7.62 -21.65
C ASP A 13 10.03 6.87 -20.55
N ILE A 14 9.64 5.61 -20.77
CA ILE A 14 8.98 4.80 -19.73
C ILE A 14 9.91 4.51 -18.54
N ALA A 15 11.19 4.29 -18.79
CA ALA A 15 12.19 4.00 -17.76
C ALA A 15 13.59 4.44 -18.21
N PRO A 16 13.84 5.75 -18.33
CA PRO A 16 15.09 6.27 -18.84
C PRO A 16 16.26 5.90 -17.92
N GLY A 17 17.37 5.43 -18.49
CA GLY A 17 18.57 5.03 -17.75
C GLY A 17 18.44 3.73 -16.93
N LEU A 18 17.33 3.00 -17.05
CA LEU A 18 17.10 1.72 -16.38
C LEU A 18 16.96 0.58 -17.40
N ASN A 19 17.31 -0.63 -16.97
CA ASN A 19 17.25 -1.85 -17.81
C ASN A 19 15.93 -2.61 -17.68
N GLU A 20 15.09 -2.24 -16.71
CA GLU A 20 13.85 -2.96 -16.42
C GLU A 20 12.64 -2.02 -16.47
N VAL A 21 11.48 -2.58 -16.81
CA VAL A 21 10.18 -1.91 -16.77
C VAL A 21 9.19 -2.72 -15.93
N GLY A 22 8.32 -2.01 -15.23
CA GLY A 22 7.15 -2.60 -14.56
C GLY A 22 6.04 -2.85 -15.58
N VAL A 23 5.70 -4.11 -15.81
CA VAL A 23 4.57 -4.51 -16.64
C VAL A 23 3.50 -5.15 -15.76
N MET A 24 2.23 -4.98 -16.16
CA MET A 24 1.09 -5.62 -15.50
C MET A 24 0.06 -6.06 -16.53
N LEU A 25 -0.70 -7.10 -16.20
CA LEU A 25 -1.85 -7.54 -16.97
C LEU A 25 -3.12 -6.84 -16.45
N PRO A 26 -4.18 -6.70 -17.30
CA PRO A 26 -5.46 -6.21 -16.83
C PRO A 26 -5.99 -7.15 -15.73
N ALA A 27 -6.40 -6.56 -14.62
CA ALA A 27 -6.76 -7.30 -13.40
C ALA A 27 -8.17 -6.94 -12.88
N ASN A 28 -8.91 -6.10 -13.61
CA ASN A 28 -10.32 -5.82 -13.35
C ASN A 28 -11.08 -5.65 -14.68
N PRO A 29 -12.43 -5.77 -14.68
CA PRO A 29 -13.21 -5.74 -15.91
C PRO A 29 -13.03 -4.46 -16.75
N LEU A 30 -12.86 -3.30 -16.10
CA LEU A 30 -12.66 -2.04 -16.81
C LEU A 30 -11.32 -2.04 -17.57
N GLN A 31 -10.24 -2.51 -16.94
CA GLN A 31 -8.93 -2.64 -17.58
C GLN A 31 -8.97 -3.64 -18.74
N HIS A 32 -9.72 -4.74 -18.62
CA HIS A 32 -9.91 -5.67 -19.72
C HIS A 32 -10.59 -5.02 -20.91
N LEU A 33 -11.69 -4.28 -20.69
CA LEU A 33 -12.39 -3.58 -21.77
C LEU A 33 -11.49 -2.54 -22.45
N LEU A 34 -10.75 -1.75 -21.66
CA LEU A 34 -9.82 -0.75 -22.20
C LEU A 34 -8.74 -1.38 -23.08
N LEU A 35 -8.08 -2.45 -22.63
CA LEU A 35 -7.06 -3.12 -23.43
C LEU A 35 -7.63 -3.92 -24.60
N GLN A 36 -8.86 -4.42 -24.50
CA GLN A 36 -9.55 -5.05 -25.62
C GLN A 36 -9.79 -4.08 -26.77
N GLU A 37 -10.18 -2.84 -26.47
CA GLU A 37 -10.40 -1.81 -27.49
C GLU A 37 -9.09 -1.18 -28.00
N LEU A 38 -8.16 -0.85 -27.10
CA LEU A 38 -6.95 -0.10 -27.45
C LEU A 38 -5.84 -0.97 -28.07
N GLN A 39 -5.77 -2.26 -27.74
CA GLN A 39 -4.80 -3.22 -28.28
C GLN A 39 -3.34 -2.73 -28.27
N CYS A 40 -2.97 -1.93 -27.25
CA CYS A 40 -1.63 -1.38 -27.12
C CYS A 40 -1.23 -1.27 -25.64
N PRO A 41 0.08 -1.20 -25.32
CA PRO A 41 0.53 -0.96 -23.96
C PRO A 41 0.14 0.45 -23.49
N LEU A 42 -0.37 0.54 -22.26
CA LEU A 42 -0.79 1.79 -21.64
C LEU A 42 0.03 2.08 -20.39
N VAL A 43 0.36 3.36 -20.17
CA VAL A 43 0.91 3.81 -18.89
C VAL A 43 -0.20 3.74 -17.84
N MET A 44 -0.02 2.87 -16.86
CA MET A 44 -0.93 2.69 -15.72
C MET A 44 -0.16 2.99 -14.43
N THR A 45 -0.06 4.28 -14.09
CA THR A 45 0.64 4.78 -12.89
C THR A 45 -0.34 5.23 -11.81
N SER A 46 0.15 5.42 -10.58
CA SER A 46 -0.68 5.93 -9.49
C SER A 46 -1.13 7.37 -9.77
N GLY A 47 -2.45 7.59 -9.76
CA GLY A 47 -3.04 8.92 -9.94
C GLY A 47 -2.98 9.74 -8.65
N ASN A 48 -1.82 10.31 -8.33
CA ASN A 48 -1.63 11.14 -7.15
C ASN A 48 -0.68 12.32 -7.40
N LEU A 49 -0.89 13.42 -6.68
CA LEU A 49 0.09 14.49 -6.60
C LEU A 49 1.30 14.04 -5.77
N SER A 50 2.49 14.54 -6.11
CA SER A 50 3.70 14.28 -5.33
C SER A 50 3.53 14.81 -3.89
N GLY A 51 3.88 14.00 -2.89
CA GLY A 51 3.74 14.33 -1.47
C GLY A 51 2.32 14.20 -0.92
N LYS A 52 1.37 13.70 -1.71
CA LYS A 52 0.03 13.35 -1.26
C LYS A 52 -0.25 11.85 -1.46
N PRO A 53 -1.02 11.24 -0.55
CA PRO A 53 -1.52 9.90 -0.77
C PRO A 53 -2.48 9.85 -1.99
N PRO A 54 -2.59 8.69 -2.67
CA PRO A 54 -3.58 8.46 -3.72
C PRO A 54 -5.00 8.75 -3.28
N ALA A 55 -5.75 9.39 -4.17
CA ALA A 55 -7.17 9.65 -4.03
C ALA A 55 -7.97 8.34 -4.03
N ILE A 56 -8.93 8.23 -3.11
CA ILE A 56 -9.87 7.09 -3.04
C ILE A 56 -11.31 7.50 -3.35
N SER A 57 -11.65 8.79 -3.26
CA SER A 57 -12.96 9.33 -3.65
C SER A 57 -12.88 10.04 -4.99
N ASN A 58 -14.02 10.11 -5.68
CA ASN A 58 -14.13 10.76 -6.98
C ASN A 58 -13.84 12.27 -6.86
N GLU A 59 -14.32 12.91 -5.81
CA GLU A 59 -14.14 14.34 -5.56
C GLU A 59 -12.66 14.67 -5.35
N GLN A 60 -11.94 13.83 -4.59
CA GLN A 60 -10.51 13.99 -4.36
C GLN A 60 -9.71 13.79 -5.66
N ALA A 61 -10.06 12.77 -6.46
CA ALA A 61 -9.40 12.51 -7.73
C ALA A 61 -9.56 13.68 -8.72
N LEU A 62 -10.77 14.22 -8.83
CA LEU A 62 -11.05 15.41 -9.64
C LEU A 62 -10.24 16.61 -9.15
N ALA A 63 -10.23 16.88 -7.84
CA ALA A 63 -9.53 18.03 -7.28
C ALA A 63 -8.00 17.94 -7.44
N ASP A 64 -7.41 16.76 -7.22
CA ASP A 64 -5.96 16.58 -7.27
C ASP A 64 -5.42 16.45 -8.71
N LEU A 65 -6.19 15.88 -9.64
CA LEU A 65 -5.69 15.55 -10.99
C LEU A 65 -6.22 16.46 -12.10
N GLN A 66 -7.06 17.46 -11.80
CA GLN A 66 -7.61 18.40 -12.80
C GLN A 66 -6.54 19.11 -13.67
N GLY A 67 -5.33 19.30 -13.15
CA GLY A 67 -4.22 19.92 -13.88
C GLY A 67 -3.33 18.93 -14.64
N ILE A 68 -3.65 17.64 -14.59
CA ILE A 68 -2.84 16.54 -15.13
C ILE A 68 -3.64 15.72 -16.13
N ALA A 69 -4.88 15.38 -15.80
CA ALA A 69 -5.73 14.50 -16.61
C ALA A 69 -6.64 15.33 -17.54
N ASP A 70 -6.66 14.97 -18.83
CA ASP A 70 -7.57 15.56 -19.82
C ASP A 70 -9.03 15.09 -19.64
N GLY A 71 -9.23 13.99 -18.93
CA GLY A 71 -10.55 13.40 -18.68
C GLY A 71 -10.52 12.38 -17.55
N PHE A 72 -11.71 12.05 -17.04
CA PHE A 72 -11.88 11.16 -15.89
C PHE A 72 -12.86 10.04 -16.22
N LEU A 73 -12.38 8.79 -16.10
CA LEU A 73 -13.20 7.59 -16.16
C LEU A 73 -13.37 7.03 -14.74
N ILE A 74 -14.45 7.44 -14.08
CA ILE A 74 -14.76 7.13 -12.67
C ILE A 74 -16.07 6.36 -12.52
N HIS A 75 -16.34 5.83 -11.32
CA HIS A 75 -17.55 5.05 -11.02
C HIS A 75 -18.13 5.37 -9.65
N ASN A 76 -19.35 4.91 -9.39
CA ASN A 76 -20.09 5.11 -8.15
C ASN A 76 -19.94 3.96 -7.11
N ARG A 77 -18.97 3.07 -7.29
CA ARG A 77 -18.59 2.08 -6.27
C ARG A 77 -17.47 2.63 -5.40
N ASP A 78 -17.75 2.89 -4.13
CA ASP A 78 -16.75 3.48 -3.24
C ASP A 78 -15.51 2.60 -3.04
N ILE A 79 -14.33 3.23 -3.04
CA ILE A 79 -13.08 2.60 -2.62
C ILE A 79 -12.82 2.99 -1.16
N VAL A 80 -13.08 2.06 -0.25
CA VAL A 80 -12.98 2.31 1.20
C VAL A 80 -11.56 2.13 1.74
N GLN A 81 -10.67 1.46 0.99
CA GLN A 81 -9.29 1.21 1.39
C GLN A 81 -8.37 1.48 0.21
N ARG A 82 -7.36 2.32 0.44
CA ARG A 82 -6.24 2.45 -0.50
C ARG A 82 -5.51 1.11 -0.61
N MET A 83 -5.29 0.67 -1.84
CA MET A 83 -4.56 -0.55 -2.13
C MET A 83 -3.74 -0.38 -3.41
N ASP A 84 -2.49 0.05 -3.25
CA ASP A 84 -1.54 0.20 -4.36
C ASP A 84 -1.26 -1.14 -5.05
N ASP A 85 -0.77 -1.07 -6.28
CA ASP A 85 -0.32 -2.27 -7.00
C ASP A 85 0.90 -2.89 -6.33
N SER A 86 0.89 -4.21 -6.22
CA SER A 86 2.06 -4.96 -5.78
C SER A 86 3.11 -5.02 -6.87
N VAL A 87 4.38 -4.95 -6.49
CA VAL A 87 5.51 -4.96 -7.43
C VAL A 87 6.43 -6.10 -7.06
N VAL A 88 6.65 -7.00 -8.01
CA VAL A 88 7.58 -8.12 -7.92
C VAL A 88 8.55 -8.09 -9.10
N ARG A 89 9.77 -8.57 -8.90
CA ARG A 89 10.67 -8.89 -10.03
C ARG A 89 10.28 -10.21 -10.68
N GLU A 90 10.75 -10.42 -11.90
CA GLU A 90 10.61 -11.71 -12.60
C GLU A 90 11.20 -12.88 -11.79
N SER A 91 12.25 -12.64 -11.01
CA SER A 91 12.83 -13.62 -10.08
C SER A 91 11.92 -14.03 -8.91
N GLY A 92 10.77 -13.36 -8.73
CA GLY A 92 9.88 -13.53 -7.58
C GLY A 92 10.22 -12.65 -6.38
N GLU A 93 11.28 -11.82 -6.46
CA GLU A 93 11.62 -10.88 -5.38
C GLU A 93 10.50 -9.84 -5.19
N MET A 94 9.99 -9.75 -3.96
CA MET A 94 8.95 -8.80 -3.58
C MET A 94 9.54 -7.42 -3.31
N LEU A 95 9.13 -6.41 -4.09
CA LEU A 95 9.54 -5.01 -3.92
C LEU A 95 8.48 -4.18 -3.19
N ARG A 96 7.20 -4.46 -3.44
CA ARG A 96 6.06 -3.81 -2.78
C ARG A 96 4.90 -4.80 -2.63
N ARG A 97 4.48 -5.08 -1.38
CA ARG A 97 3.36 -5.98 -1.06
C ARG A 97 2.11 -5.18 -0.70
N SER A 98 1.11 -5.22 -1.59
CA SER A 98 -0.18 -4.53 -1.43
C SER A 98 -1.31 -5.36 -2.06
N ARG A 99 -1.91 -4.90 -3.17
CA ARG A 99 -3.03 -5.56 -3.86
C ARG A 99 -2.69 -7.02 -4.21
N GLY A 100 -3.62 -7.92 -3.92
CA GLY A 100 -3.48 -9.36 -4.21
C GLY A 100 -2.71 -10.16 -3.15
N TYR A 101 -2.13 -9.51 -2.14
CA TYR A 101 -1.46 -10.19 -1.01
C TYR A 101 -2.04 -9.80 0.35
N VAL A 102 -2.50 -8.56 0.52
CA VAL A 102 -3.11 -8.10 1.77
C VAL A 102 -4.59 -8.46 1.75
N PRO A 103 -5.16 -9.02 2.85
CA PRO A 103 -4.62 -9.12 4.21
C PRO A 103 -4.12 -10.52 4.61
N ASP A 104 -3.56 -11.31 3.69
CA ASP A 104 -3.14 -12.67 4.01
C ASP A 104 -2.08 -12.71 5.12
N ALA A 105 -2.25 -13.63 6.05
CA ALA A 105 -1.37 -13.83 7.20
C ALA A 105 -0.16 -14.69 6.83
N LEU A 106 0.97 -14.39 7.46
CA LEU A 106 2.21 -15.18 7.40
C LEU A 106 2.38 -15.95 8.70
N ALA A 107 2.74 -17.23 8.60
CA ALA A 107 3.11 -18.02 9.76
C ALA A 107 4.44 -17.52 10.35
N LEU A 108 4.51 -17.43 11.67
CA LEU A 108 5.75 -17.12 12.37
C LEU A 108 6.69 -18.35 12.35
N PRO A 109 8.01 -18.14 12.49
CA PRO A 109 8.97 -19.23 12.54
C PRO A 109 8.67 -20.26 13.66
N PRO A 110 9.15 -21.51 13.52
CA PRO A 110 9.02 -22.51 14.57
C PRO A 110 9.53 -21.98 15.93
N GLY A 111 8.73 -22.21 16.97
CA GLY A 111 9.01 -21.75 18.34
C GLY A 111 8.21 -20.51 18.78
N PHE A 112 7.69 -19.72 17.84
CA PHE A 112 6.75 -18.64 18.16
C PHE A 112 5.34 -19.22 18.36
N LYS A 113 4.90 -19.26 19.63
CA LYS A 113 3.56 -19.70 20.02
C LYS A 113 2.99 -18.74 21.05
N ASN A 114 1.67 -18.56 21.03
CA ASN A 114 0.94 -17.72 22.00
C ASN A 114 1.48 -16.29 22.13
N VAL A 115 2.00 -15.71 21.04
CA VAL A 115 2.51 -14.33 21.03
C VAL A 115 1.35 -13.39 21.39
N PRO A 116 1.50 -12.48 22.38
CA PRO A 116 0.45 -11.53 22.71
C PRO A 116 0.19 -10.59 21.52
N PRO A 117 -0.96 -9.91 21.48
CA PRO A 117 -1.22 -8.93 20.44
C PRO A 117 -0.17 -7.79 20.42
N VAL A 118 0.57 -7.69 19.32
CA VAL A 118 1.60 -6.67 19.11
C VAL A 118 1.29 -5.90 17.82
N LEU A 119 1.39 -4.57 17.91
CA LEU A 119 1.36 -3.66 16.76
C LEU A 119 2.79 -3.15 16.52
N CYS A 120 3.36 -3.53 15.39
CA CYS A 120 4.63 -3.00 14.90
C CYS A 120 4.33 -1.88 13.92
N LEU A 121 4.81 -0.66 14.18
CA LEU A 121 4.49 0.50 13.35
C LEU A 121 5.27 0.55 12.02
N GLY A 122 6.34 -0.22 11.89
CA GLY A 122 7.22 -0.17 10.72
C GLY A 122 8.21 0.99 10.78
N ALA A 123 8.56 1.54 9.62
CA ALA A 123 9.44 2.70 9.45
C ALA A 123 8.70 3.85 8.75
N ASP A 124 9.23 5.07 8.79
CA ASP A 124 8.55 6.24 8.20
C ASP A 124 8.46 6.17 6.67
N LEU A 125 9.52 5.71 6.00
CA LEU A 125 9.53 5.53 4.55
C LEU A 125 9.08 4.12 4.17
N LYS A 126 8.32 4.05 3.06
CA LYS A 126 7.75 2.81 2.52
C LYS A 126 7.01 2.01 3.59
N ASN A 127 6.23 2.70 4.42
CA ASN A 127 5.64 2.17 5.63
C ASN A 127 4.71 0.97 5.36
N THR A 128 4.82 0.00 6.25
CA THR A 128 3.83 -1.05 6.51
C THR A 128 3.78 -1.28 8.01
N PHE A 129 2.59 -1.32 8.61
CA PHE A 129 2.46 -1.83 9.97
C PHE A 129 2.26 -3.35 9.97
N CYS A 130 2.56 -3.99 11.08
CA CYS A 130 2.36 -5.42 11.28
C CYS A 130 1.54 -5.68 12.54
N LEU A 131 0.57 -6.57 12.43
CA LEU A 131 -0.18 -7.11 13.56
C LEU A 131 0.30 -8.53 13.83
N VAL A 132 0.73 -8.82 15.05
CA VAL A 132 1.22 -10.15 15.44
C VAL A 132 0.37 -10.68 16.59
N ARG A 133 -0.07 -11.93 16.51
CA ARG A 133 -0.82 -12.63 17.58
C ARG A 133 -0.73 -14.14 17.38
N GLY A 134 -0.58 -14.88 18.47
CA GLY A 134 -0.51 -16.34 18.43
C GLY A 134 0.74 -16.80 17.70
N GLU A 135 0.57 -17.37 16.51
CA GLU A 135 1.64 -17.88 15.66
C GLU A 135 1.62 -17.23 14.25
N GLN A 136 0.92 -16.10 14.11
CA GLN A 136 0.72 -15.43 12.82
C GLN A 136 1.04 -13.94 12.88
N ALA A 137 1.44 -13.41 11.73
CA ALA A 137 1.65 -12.00 11.47
C ALA A 137 0.88 -11.55 10.22
N VAL A 138 0.18 -10.43 10.31
CA VAL A 138 -0.49 -9.79 9.18
C VAL A 138 0.16 -8.44 8.92
N LEU A 139 0.72 -8.27 7.72
CA LEU A 139 1.24 -7.00 7.25
C LEU A 139 0.16 -6.19 6.55
N SER A 140 0.14 -4.88 6.80
CA SER A 140 -0.65 -3.95 6.02
C SER A 140 -0.17 -3.88 4.57
N GLN A 141 -0.98 -3.23 3.73
CA GLN A 141 -0.52 -2.75 2.44
C GLN A 141 0.55 -1.66 2.60
N HIS A 142 1.26 -1.38 1.52
CA HIS A 142 2.16 -0.24 1.42
C HIS A 142 1.40 1.07 1.63
N LEU A 143 1.83 1.86 2.61
CA LEU A 143 1.23 3.14 2.94
C LEU A 143 2.06 4.33 2.44
N GLY A 144 3.30 4.11 1.97
CA GLY A 144 4.15 5.17 1.43
C GLY A 144 4.96 5.88 2.51
N ASP A 145 5.06 7.21 2.43
CA ASP A 145 5.80 8.04 3.38
C ASP A 145 4.86 8.56 4.48
N LEU A 146 5.19 8.31 5.75
CA LEU A 146 4.39 8.79 6.88
C LEU A 146 4.49 10.30 7.13
N SER A 147 5.35 11.02 6.41
CA SER A 147 5.43 12.48 6.43
C SER A 147 4.51 13.16 5.41
N ASP A 148 3.94 12.41 4.46
CA ASP A 148 2.99 12.93 3.47
C ASP A 148 1.73 13.48 4.14
N ASP A 149 1.18 14.55 3.57
CA ASP A 149 -0.02 15.18 4.12
C ASP A 149 -1.24 14.24 4.00
N GLY A 150 -2.03 14.13 5.06
CA GLY A 150 -3.22 13.27 5.07
C GLY A 150 -2.96 11.75 5.17
N ILE A 151 -1.71 11.27 5.11
CA ILE A 151 -1.42 9.82 5.14
C ILE A 151 -1.92 9.12 6.42
N GLN A 152 -1.95 9.86 7.53
CA GLN A 152 -2.40 9.34 8.82
C GLN A 152 -3.84 8.82 8.78
N MET A 153 -4.73 9.44 7.99
CA MET A 153 -6.12 9.00 7.87
C MET A 153 -6.20 7.62 7.20
N GLN A 154 -5.49 7.44 6.08
CA GLN A 154 -5.43 6.17 5.36
C GLN A 154 -4.77 5.07 6.20
N TRP A 155 -3.71 5.40 6.95
CA TRP A 155 -3.04 4.48 7.86
C TRP A 155 -4.00 3.95 8.94
N ARG A 156 -4.82 4.84 9.53
CA ARG A 156 -5.80 4.48 10.56
C ARG A 156 -6.93 3.63 10.02
N GLU A 157 -7.48 3.97 8.86
CA GLU A 157 -8.53 3.16 8.25
C GLU A 157 -8.02 1.76 7.90
N ALA A 158 -6.78 1.64 7.40
CA ALA A 158 -6.16 0.33 7.18
C ALA A 158 -6.04 -0.46 8.49
N LEU A 159 -5.59 0.16 9.59
CA LEU A 159 -5.51 -0.51 10.89
C LEU A 159 -6.89 -0.93 11.43
N ARG A 160 -7.93 -0.13 11.17
CA ARG A 160 -9.31 -0.41 11.60
C ARG A 160 -9.91 -1.59 10.83
N LEU A 161 -9.65 -1.69 9.53
CA LEU A 161 -10.28 -2.67 8.64
C LEU A 161 -9.63 -4.06 8.69
N ILE A 162 -8.35 -4.17 9.07
CA ILE A 162 -7.70 -5.48 9.16
C ILE A 162 -8.30 -6.27 10.35
N PRO A 163 -8.90 -7.46 10.11
CA PRO A 163 -9.75 -8.19 11.07
C PRO A 163 -9.03 -8.79 12.29
N PHE A 164 -7.76 -8.44 12.50
CA PHE A 164 -7.00 -8.81 13.70
C PHE A 164 -7.38 -7.98 14.95
N SER A 165 -8.27 -7.00 14.83
CA SER A 165 -8.78 -6.11 15.88
C SER A 165 -10.10 -6.65 16.47
N PRO A 166 -10.20 -6.88 17.79
CA PRO A 166 -10.15 -5.78 18.75
C PRO A 166 -9.12 -6.05 19.85
N ILE A 167 -7.96 -5.41 19.74
CA ILE A 167 -6.89 -5.58 20.72
C ILE A 167 -7.11 -4.59 21.87
N ARG A 168 -7.58 -5.08 23.02
CA ARG A 168 -7.78 -4.28 24.24
C ARG A 168 -6.47 -3.96 24.99
N LYS A 169 -5.40 -4.71 24.73
CA LYS A 169 -4.04 -4.49 25.26
C LYS A 169 -3.02 -4.81 24.18
N THR A 170 -2.54 -3.78 23.49
CA THR A 170 -1.53 -3.91 22.43
C THR A 170 -0.20 -3.41 22.95
N SER A 171 0.85 -4.21 22.82
CA SER A 171 2.22 -3.67 22.95
C SER A 171 2.62 -3.06 21.61
N THR A 172 3.03 -1.79 21.60
CA THR A 172 3.47 -1.09 20.38
C THR A 172 4.99 -1.10 20.27
N ILE A 173 5.50 -1.61 19.14
CA ILE A 173 6.93 -1.61 18.81
C ILE A 173 7.22 -0.54 17.75
N SER A 174 8.25 0.26 18.00
CA SER A 174 8.83 1.22 17.06
C SER A 174 10.33 1.34 17.34
N LEU A 175 11.16 1.31 16.28
CA LEU A 175 12.62 1.33 16.35
C LEU A 175 13.19 2.75 16.47
N ARG A 176 12.42 3.80 16.15
CA ARG A 176 12.81 5.21 16.31
C ARG A 176 11.60 6.06 16.73
N ASN A 177 11.79 6.90 17.76
CA ASN A 177 10.82 7.95 18.12
C ASN A 177 10.97 9.14 17.15
N THR A 178 10.59 8.96 15.89
CA THR A 178 10.37 10.10 15.00
C THR A 178 9.06 10.79 15.37
N LEU A 179 8.90 12.07 15.00
CA LEU A 179 7.72 12.85 15.33
C LEU A 179 6.43 12.18 14.79
N CYS A 180 6.49 11.61 13.58
CA CYS A 180 5.37 10.87 12.97
C CYS A 180 5.00 9.61 13.76
N MET A 181 5.97 8.77 14.09
CA MET A 181 5.74 7.55 14.88
C MET A 181 5.26 7.86 16.30
N THR A 182 5.71 8.97 16.89
CA THR A 182 5.26 9.41 18.22
C THR A 182 3.79 9.85 18.20
N ARG A 183 3.36 10.56 17.14
CA ARG A 183 1.93 10.91 16.92
C ARG A 183 1.06 9.67 16.77
N ILE A 184 1.52 8.67 16.01
CA ILE A 184 0.79 7.40 15.84
C ILE A 184 0.73 6.62 17.17
N ARG A 185 1.84 6.57 17.92
CA ARG A 185 1.95 5.85 19.19
C ARG A 185 1.10 6.47 20.32
N ALA A 186 0.99 7.79 20.38
CA ALA A 186 0.15 8.50 21.34
C ALA A 186 -1.37 8.22 21.16
N MET A 187 -1.74 7.59 20.04
CA MET A 187 -3.13 7.43 19.61
C MET A 187 -3.54 5.96 19.42
N SER A 188 -2.60 5.00 19.57
CA SER A 188 -2.92 3.59 19.78
C SER A 188 -3.62 3.43 21.14
N PRO A 189 -4.61 2.53 21.32
CA PRO A 189 -5.27 2.34 22.61
C PRO A 189 -4.20 2.14 23.69
N ALA A 190 -4.20 3.04 24.67
CA ALA A 190 -3.15 3.14 25.66
C ALA A 190 -2.96 1.79 26.38
N SER A 191 -1.75 1.24 26.34
CA SER A 191 -1.33 0.31 27.37
C SER A 191 -1.26 1.12 28.67
N GLY A 192 -2.28 1.00 29.53
CA GLY A 192 -2.18 1.47 30.89
C GLY A 192 -0.91 0.90 31.51
N ARG A 193 0.02 1.76 31.92
CA ARG A 193 1.11 1.38 32.82
C ARG A 193 0.44 0.89 34.11
N ALA A 194 0.41 -0.42 34.32
CA ALA A 194 0.25 -0.96 35.65
C ALA A 194 1.52 -0.58 36.42
N LYS A 195 1.38 0.36 37.37
CA LYS A 195 2.19 0.34 38.59
C LYS A 195 1.61 -0.71 39.52
#